data_AF-A0A8J7EW42-F1
#
_entry.id   AF-A0A8J7EW42-F1
#
_cell.length_a   1.000
_cell.length_b   1.000
_cell.length_c   1.000
_cell.angle_alpha   90.00
_cell.angle_beta   90.00
_cell.angle_gamma   90.00
#
_symmetry.space_group_name_H-M   'P 1'
#
loop_
_entity.id
_entity.type
_entity.pdbx_description
1 polymer ?
#
loop_
_entity_poly.entity_id
_entity_poly.type
_entity_poly.pdbx_seq_one_letter_code
_entity_poly.pdbx_strand_id
1 'polypeptide(L)'
;MMENRHRSRTIQSGCKNRGWIRLLGLLIPFVLSIKLLVACSSQPVSLSLVLSDNETDYWRPLIAQFEAQHPTIRIEVANDLLQEDLDNADQIKAAYISAFDQGKPYDLI
;
A
#
# COMPACT_ATOMS: atom_id res chain seq x y z
N MET A 1 21.89 20.67 73.72
CA MET A 1 20.47 20.28 73.64
C MET A 1 19.88 21.07 72.48
N MET A 2 19.24 20.38 71.52
CA MET A 2 18.50 20.91 70.37
C MET A 2 19.29 21.61 69.25
N GLU A 3 19.65 20.84 68.22
CA GLU A 3 19.74 21.36 66.85
C GLU A 3 18.88 20.48 65.93
N ASN A 4 17.81 21.07 65.40
CA ASN A 4 16.63 20.41 64.89
C ASN A 4 16.57 20.47 63.35
N ARG A 5 16.80 19.33 62.71
CA ARG A 5 15.78 18.62 61.91
C ARG A 5 15.04 19.33 60.76
N HIS A 6 15.64 20.27 60.00
CA HIS A 6 14.92 20.93 58.89
C HIS A 6 15.41 20.71 57.45
N ARG A 7 16.36 19.79 57.18
CA ARG A 7 17.04 19.77 55.86
C ARG A 7 16.78 18.60 54.91
N SER A 8 15.80 17.73 55.15
CA SER A 8 15.70 16.45 54.40
C SER A 8 14.44 16.23 53.56
N ARG A 9 13.70 17.26 53.11
CA ARG A 9 12.45 17.04 52.35
C ARG A 9 12.37 17.61 50.93
N THR A 10 13.39 18.27 50.40
CA THR A 10 13.27 18.98 49.10
C THR A 10 13.92 18.32 47.89
N ILE A 11 14.55 17.14 48.00
CA ILE A 11 15.33 16.56 46.87
C ILE A 11 14.60 15.38 46.17
N GLN A 12 13.45 14.92 46.66
CA GLN A 12 12.87 13.65 46.17
C GLN A 12 11.89 13.75 44.97
N SER A 13 11.58 14.94 44.45
CA SER A 13 10.61 15.11 43.35
C SER A 13 11.22 15.03 41.94
N GLY A 14 12.55 14.96 41.79
CA GLY A 14 13.21 14.99 40.48
C GLY A 14 13.33 13.67 39.72
N CYS A 15 13.05 12.52 40.35
CA CYS A 15 13.33 11.19 39.76
C CYS A 15 12.10 10.39 39.29
N LYS A 16 10.90 10.99 39.22
CA LYS A 16 9.69 10.25 38.80
C LYS A 16 9.47 10.21 37.27
N ASN A 17 10.10 11.09 36.51
CA ASN A 17 9.87 11.21 35.05
C ASN A 17 10.94 10.55 34.16
N ARG A 18 12.04 10.03 34.73
CA ARG A 18 13.17 9.50 33.95
C ARG A 18 12.91 8.10 33.35
N GLY A 19 12.05 7.31 33.97
CA GLY A 19 11.62 6.00 33.45
C GLY A 19 10.71 6.13 32.23
N TRP A 20 9.84 7.14 32.20
CA TRP A 20 8.93 7.40 31.09
C TRP A 20 9.66 7.79 29.81
N ILE A 21 10.73 8.58 29.90
CA ILE A 21 11.56 8.97 28.74
C ILE A 21 12.21 7.74 28.10
N ARG A 22 12.66 6.77 28.90
CA ARG A 22 13.23 5.51 28.39
C ARG A 22 12.19 4.65 27.69
N LEU A 23 10.97 4.61 28.24
CA LEU A 23 9.86 3.84 27.68
C LEU A 23 9.36 4.46 26.36
N LEU A 24 9.27 5.80 26.30
CA LEU A 24 8.92 6.55 25.10
C LEU A 24 9.96 6.36 23.98
N GLY A 25 11.26 6.39 24.34
CA GLY A 25 12.36 6.16 23.41
C GLY A 25 12.39 4.76 22.79
N LEU A 26 11.77 3.77 23.44
CA LEU A 26 11.63 2.39 22.93
C LEU A 26 10.34 2.22 22.09
N LEU A 27 9.29 2.97 22.42
CA LEU A 27 8.01 2.96 21.70
C LEU A 27 8.11 3.56 20.29
N ILE A 28 8.87 4.65 20.12
CA ILE A 28 9.03 5.31 18.81
C ILE A 28 9.62 4.38 17.74
N PRO A 29 10.79 3.74 17.95
CA PRO A 29 11.34 2.81 16.95
C PRO A 29 10.43 1.61 16.75
N PHE A 30 9.76 1.12 17.80
CA PHE A 30 8.81 0.01 17.70
C PHE A 30 7.62 0.33 16.78
N VAL A 31 7.00 1.51 16.94
CA VAL A 31 5.91 1.96 16.06
C VAL A 31 6.42 2.19 14.63
N LEU A 32 7.63 2.74 14.48
CA LEU A 32 8.25 2.95 13.17
C LEU A 32 8.51 1.61 12.44
N SER A 33 9.01 0.61 13.15
CA SER A 33 9.24 -0.74 12.63
C SER A 33 7.95 -1.42 12.17
N ILE A 34 6.85 -1.26 12.92
CA ILE A 34 5.53 -1.79 12.52
C ILE A 34 5.05 -1.13 11.22
N LYS A 35 5.19 0.20 11.09
CA LYS A 35 4.80 0.92 9.87
C LYS A 35 5.62 0.49 8.65
N LEU A 36 6.92 0.24 8.83
CA LEU A 36 7.80 -0.26 7.77
C LEU A 36 7.46 -1.70 7.37
N LEU A 37 7.14 -2.58 8.34
CA LEU A 37 6.71 -3.95 8.07
C LEU A 37 5.39 -3.99 7.27
N VAL A 38 4.41 -3.16 7.64
CA VAL A 38 3.15 -3.04 6.90
C VAL A 38 3.38 -2.57 5.46
N ALA A 39 4.27 -1.60 5.25
CA ALA A 39 4.62 -1.12 3.91
C ALA A 39 5.34 -2.16 3.03
N CYS A 40 6.00 -3.16 3.64
CA CYS A 40 6.78 -4.17 2.93
C CYS A 40 5.97 -5.45 2.60
N SER A 41 4.87 -5.70 3.31
CA SER A 41 4.11 -6.96 3.20
C SER A 41 3.04 -6.98 2.10
N SER A 42 2.72 -5.84 1.48
CA SER A 42 1.66 -5.78 0.47
C SER A 42 2.24 -5.80 -0.93
N GLN A 43 2.50 -7.00 -1.46
CA GLN A 43 2.70 -7.15 -2.90
C GLN A 43 1.40 -6.77 -3.62
N PRO A 44 1.45 -5.89 -4.64
CA PRO A 44 0.25 -5.50 -5.35
C PRO A 44 -0.32 -6.70 -6.11
N VAL A 45 -1.65 -6.82 -6.09
CA VAL A 45 -2.40 -7.77 -6.92
C VAL A 45 -2.54 -7.16 -8.31
N SER A 46 -2.03 -7.83 -9.34
CA SER A 46 -2.26 -7.45 -10.72
C SER A 46 -3.60 -7.99 -11.21
N LEU A 47 -4.41 -7.14 -11.81
CA LEU A 47 -5.65 -7.45 -12.51
C LEU A 47 -5.42 -7.17 -14.00
N SER A 48 -5.86 -8.08 -14.84
CA SER A 48 -5.74 -7.97 -16.29
C SER A 48 -7.03 -7.44 -16.92
N LEU A 49 -6.91 -6.41 -17.74
CA LEU A 49 -8.03 -5.72 -18.39
C LEU A 49 -7.84 -5.74 -19.90
N VAL A 50 -8.81 -6.28 -20.64
CA VAL A 50 -8.86 -6.21 -22.10
C VAL A 50 -9.94 -5.24 -22.53
N LEU A 51 -9.63 -4.35 -23.48
CA LEU A 51 -10.57 -3.34 -23.99
C LEU A 51 -10.07 -2.86 -25.37
N SER A 52 -10.83 -2.00 -26.06
CA SER A 52 -10.37 -1.52 -27.37
C SER A 52 -9.25 -0.48 -27.25
N ASP A 53 -8.42 -0.33 -28.30
CA ASP A 53 -7.37 0.70 -28.32
C ASP A 53 -7.96 2.11 -28.18
N ASN A 54 -9.09 2.35 -28.84
CA ASN A 54 -9.84 3.62 -28.72
C ASN A 54 -10.31 3.90 -27.28
N GLU A 55 -10.65 2.87 -26.52
CA GLU A 55 -11.06 3.01 -25.13
C GLU A 55 -9.86 3.13 -24.18
N THR A 56 -8.70 2.58 -24.53
CA THR A 56 -7.50 2.58 -23.69
C THR A 56 -7.15 3.99 -23.23
N ASP A 57 -7.12 4.96 -24.14
CA ASP A 57 -6.78 6.35 -23.83
C ASP A 57 -7.78 7.00 -22.87
N TYR A 58 -9.06 6.62 -22.97
CA TYR A 58 -10.10 7.10 -22.06
C TYR A 58 -9.98 6.48 -20.66
N TRP A 59 -9.63 5.19 -20.58
CA TRP A 59 -9.55 4.46 -19.32
C TRP A 59 -8.25 4.70 -18.55
N ARG A 60 -7.12 4.97 -19.22
CA ARG A 60 -5.82 5.26 -18.59
C ARG A 60 -5.89 6.25 -17.40
N PRO A 61 -6.51 7.45 -17.51
CA PRO A 61 -6.59 8.37 -16.38
C PRO A 61 -7.49 7.86 -15.24
N LEU A 62 -8.50 7.03 -15.53
CA LEU A 62 -9.38 6.43 -14.53
C LEU A 62 -8.66 5.30 -13.78
N ILE A 63 -7.91 4.47 -14.50
CA ILE A 63 -7.04 3.44 -13.93
C ILE A 63 -6.02 4.08 -12.99
N ALA A 64 -5.33 5.14 -13.43
CA ALA A 64 -4.36 5.84 -12.59
C ALA A 64 -4.99 6.41 -11.31
N GLN A 65 -6.20 6.95 -11.39
CA GLN A 65 -6.95 7.42 -10.21
C GLN A 65 -7.34 6.28 -9.27
N PHE A 66 -7.77 5.15 -9.82
CA PHE A 66 -8.11 3.96 -9.05
C PHE A 66 -6.88 3.40 -8.32
N GLU A 67 -5.76 3.22 -9.01
CA GLU A 67 -4.51 2.72 -8.40
C GLU A 67 -3.97 3.66 -7.32
N ALA A 68 -4.15 4.98 -7.48
CA ALA A 68 -3.78 5.94 -6.45
C ALA A 68 -4.59 5.78 -5.16
N GLN A 69 -5.85 5.35 -5.26
CA GLN A 69 -6.73 5.07 -4.11
C GLN A 69 -6.52 3.65 -3.56
N HIS A 70 -6.08 2.73 -4.41
CA HIS A 70 -5.87 1.32 -4.12
C HIS A 70 -4.42 0.90 -4.41
N PRO A 71 -3.44 1.30 -3.57
CA PRO A 71 -2.01 1.08 -3.85
C PRO A 71 -1.59 -0.40 -3.87
N THR A 72 -2.48 -1.28 -3.43
CA THR A 72 -2.30 -2.73 -3.42
C THR A 72 -2.84 -3.41 -4.67
N ILE A 73 -3.39 -2.65 -5.63
CA ILE A 73 -3.95 -3.18 -6.88
C ILE A 73 -3.24 -2.50 -8.05
N ARG A 74 -2.89 -3.30 -9.06
CA ARG A 74 -2.37 -2.84 -10.35
C ARG A 74 -3.28 -3.35 -11.45
N ILE A 75 -3.56 -2.51 -12.44
CA ILE A 75 -4.34 -2.89 -13.61
C ILE A 75 -3.40 -2.93 -14.82
N GLU A 76 -3.26 -4.11 -15.40
CA GLU A 76 -2.47 -4.34 -16.60
C GLU A 76 -3.42 -4.36 -17.81
N VAL A 77 -3.24 -3.39 -18.72
CA VAL A 77 -4.02 -3.33 -19.96
C VAL A 77 -3.43 -4.32 -20.97
N ALA A 78 -4.24 -5.26 -21.43
CA ALA A 78 -3.83 -6.36 -22.29
C ALA A 78 -3.24 -5.88 -23.63
N ASN A 79 -3.74 -4.77 -24.17
CA ASN A 79 -3.29 -4.21 -25.45
C ASN A 79 -1.80 -3.84 -25.39
N ASP A 80 -1.32 -3.35 -24.24
CA ASP A 80 0.09 -3.04 -24.01
C ASP A 80 0.97 -4.32 -24.03
N LEU A 81 0.39 -5.49 -23.77
CA LEU A 81 1.09 -6.78 -23.68
C LEU A 81 1.00 -7.59 -24.97
N LEU A 82 -0.12 -7.52 -25.67
CA LEU A 82 -0.42 -8.35 -26.83
C LEU A 82 0.28 -7.87 -28.11
N GLN A 83 0.72 -6.61 -28.19
CA GLN A 83 1.25 -6.01 -29.43
C GLN A 83 0.31 -6.19 -30.65
N GLU A 84 -0.98 -6.31 -30.38
CA GLU A 84 -2.04 -6.46 -31.38
C GLU A 84 -2.99 -5.28 -31.23
N ASP A 85 -3.34 -4.65 -32.35
CA ASP A 85 -4.36 -3.60 -32.35
C ASP A 85 -5.75 -4.25 -32.17
N LEU A 86 -6.38 -3.96 -31.04
CA LEU A 86 -7.73 -4.40 -30.69
C LEU A 86 -8.70 -3.24 -30.94
N ASP A 87 -9.03 -3.00 -32.20
CA ASP A 87 -9.85 -1.88 -32.62
C ASP A 87 -11.35 -2.15 -32.55
N ASN A 88 -11.76 -3.42 -32.49
CA ASN A 88 -13.18 -3.79 -32.54
C ASN A 88 -13.56 -4.94 -31.60
N ALA A 89 -14.87 -5.06 -31.36
CA ALA A 89 -15.44 -6.04 -30.44
C ALA A 89 -15.14 -7.50 -30.83
N ASP A 90 -15.02 -7.81 -32.12
CA ASP A 90 -14.72 -9.17 -32.57
C ASP A 90 -13.27 -9.57 -32.23
N GLN A 91 -12.33 -8.63 -32.35
CA GLN A 91 -10.93 -8.84 -31.94
C GLN A 91 -10.81 -8.99 -30.43
N ILE A 92 -11.46 -8.14 -29.64
CA ILE A 92 -11.50 -8.26 -28.17
C ILE A 92 -12.07 -9.62 -27.77
N LYS A 93 -13.17 -10.03 -28.40
CA LYS A 93 -13.78 -11.34 -28.15
C LYS A 93 -12.83 -12.48 -28.51
N ALA A 94 -12.12 -12.40 -29.63
CA ALA A 94 -11.15 -13.41 -30.04
C ALA A 94 -9.98 -13.49 -29.05
N ALA A 95 -9.44 -12.35 -28.60
CA ALA A 95 -8.40 -12.27 -27.59
C ALA A 95 -8.88 -12.89 -26.26
N TYR A 96 -10.10 -12.56 -25.82
CA TYR A 96 -10.69 -13.13 -24.61
C TYR A 96 -10.88 -14.65 -24.68
N ILE A 97 -11.45 -15.17 -25.78
CA ILE A 97 -11.63 -16.61 -25.97
C ILE A 97 -10.26 -17.31 -25.99
N SER A 98 -9.29 -16.75 -26.71
CA SER A 98 -7.92 -17.29 -26.77
C SER A 98 -7.27 -17.34 -25.39
N ALA A 99 -7.37 -16.28 -24.61
CA ALA A 99 -6.84 -16.21 -23.25
C ALA A 99 -7.52 -17.22 -22.31
N PHE A 100 -8.85 -17.40 -22.47
CA PHE A 100 -9.62 -18.40 -21.72
C PHE A 100 -9.17 -19.83 -22.06
N ASP A 101 -9.03 -20.16 -23.34
CA ASP A 101 -8.59 -21.48 -23.81
C ASP A 101 -7.15 -21.81 -23.35
N GLN A 102 -6.32 -20.78 -23.18
CA GLN A 102 -4.96 -20.89 -22.62
C GLN A 102 -4.94 -21.03 -21.09
N GLY A 103 -6.09 -21.01 -20.42
CA GLY A 103 -6.20 -21.07 -18.96
C GLY A 103 -5.74 -19.80 -18.25
N LYS A 104 -5.69 -18.67 -18.96
CA LYS A 104 -5.27 -17.35 -18.45
C LYS A 104 -6.29 -16.28 -18.86
N PRO A 105 -7.56 -16.39 -18.46
CA PRO A 105 -8.58 -15.41 -18.83
C PRO A 105 -8.27 -14.04 -18.26
N TYR A 106 -8.70 -12.98 -18.95
CA TYR A 106 -8.67 -11.62 -18.41
C TYR A 106 -9.65 -11.48 -17.24
N ASP A 107 -9.28 -10.67 -16.24
CA ASP A 107 -10.11 -10.42 -15.05
C ASP A 107 -11.24 -9.43 -15.35
N LEU A 108 -11.00 -8.49 -16.27
CA LEU A 108 -11.90 -7.42 -16.67
C LEU A 108 -11.98 -7.33 -18.21
N ILE A 109 -13.18 -7.02 -18.74
CA ILE A 109 -13.52 -6.86 -20.16
C ILE A 109 -14.41 -5.62 -20.30
#